data_AF-A0A841RRK2-F1
#
_entry.id   AF-A0A841RRK2-F1
#
_cell.length_a   1.000
_cell.length_b   1.000
_cell.length_c   1.000
_cell.angle_alpha   90.00
_cell.angle_beta   90.00
_cell.angle_gamma   90.00
#
_symmetry.space_group_name_H-M   'P 1'
#
loop_
_entity.id
_entity.type
_entity.pdbx_description
1 polymer ?
#
loop_
_entity_poly.entity_id
_entity_poly.type
_entity_poly.pdbx_seq_one_letter_code
_entity_poly.pdbx_strand_id
1 'polypeptide(L)'
;MKHEFKPSVKKAIEQKEEDAFIRWMDTYESMLENEKKIERVQKFKQYILNNWSRIQDWRNEVEDTPDNARSLGAMESHQRHVTFRMKKRGMHWSDDGAESMVKVKQGMINGTLRGVYLKHQRRSAREQRRVKQTVRMSAYLKQSTRPAIGVKQGSISLYTSHSSAGGKLRKIFR
;
A
#
# COMPACT_ATOMS: atom_id res chain seq x y z
N MET A 1 11.74 4.60 37.67
CA MET A 1 10.70 5.60 38.00
C MET A 1 9.54 4.89 38.67
N LYS A 2 9.21 5.27 39.91
CA LYS A 2 7.99 4.78 40.57
C LYS A 2 6.80 5.11 39.67
N HIS A 3 5.78 4.25 39.63
CA HIS A 3 4.64 4.36 38.73
C HIS A 3 3.92 5.72 38.85
N GLU A 4 3.99 6.34 40.03
CA GLU A 4 3.32 7.60 40.39
C GLU A 4 3.83 8.84 39.65
N PHE A 5 5.13 8.92 39.32
CA PHE A 5 5.70 10.13 38.68
C PHE A 5 5.53 10.14 37.16
N LYS A 6 5.42 8.96 36.53
CA LYS A 6 5.26 8.83 35.08
C LYS A 6 4.05 9.61 34.53
N PRO A 7 2.82 9.48 35.08
CA PRO A 7 1.67 10.21 34.57
C PRO A 7 1.82 11.73 34.74
N SER A 8 2.37 12.19 35.87
CA SER A 8 2.56 13.62 36.14
C SER A 8 3.58 14.25 35.18
N VAL A 9 4.71 13.58 34.95
CA VAL A 9 5.72 14.01 33.97
C VAL A 9 5.15 14.01 32.55
N LYS A 10 4.39 12.98 32.18
CA LYS A 10 3.74 12.91 30.86
C LYS A 10 2.77 14.07 30.66
N LYS A 11 1.95 14.37 31.67
CA LYS A 11 1.00 15.48 31.65
C LYS A 11 1.70 16.83 31.49
N ALA A 12 2.80 17.06 32.21
CA ALA A 12 3.59 18.29 32.08
C ALA A 12 4.16 18.49 30.66
N ILE A 13 4.62 17.41 30.02
CA ILE A 13 5.10 17.44 28.63
C ILE A 13 3.95 17.74 27.65
N GLU A 14 2.79 17.07 27.81
CA GLU A 14 1.62 17.27 26.96
C GLU A 14 1.05 18.70 27.07
N GLN A 15 1.10 19.30 28.26
CA GLN A 15 0.60 20.66 28.53
C GLN A 15 1.64 21.76 28.28
N LYS A 16 2.87 21.41 27.90
CA LYS A 16 4.01 22.33 27.73
C LYS A 16 4.34 23.18 28.96
N GLU A 17 4.14 22.62 30.15
CA GLU A 17 4.53 23.28 31.40
C GLU A 17 5.96 22.90 31.78
N GLU A 18 6.94 23.70 31.33
CA GLU A 18 8.37 23.45 31.56
C GLU A 18 8.72 23.43 33.06
N ASP A 19 8.21 24.42 33.81
CA ASP A 19 8.44 24.53 35.25
C ASP A 19 7.88 23.33 36.02
N ALA A 20 6.71 22.84 35.61
CA ALA A 20 6.10 21.65 36.21
C ALA A 20 6.95 20.41 35.92
N PHE A 21 7.45 20.26 34.68
CA PHE A 21 8.35 19.17 34.31
C PHE A 21 9.64 19.20 35.16
N ILE A 22 10.30 20.35 35.26
CA ILE A 22 11.52 20.52 36.05
C ILE A 22 11.27 20.12 37.51
N ARG A 23 10.19 20.62 38.12
CA ARG A 23 9.82 20.31 39.51
C ARG A 23 9.65 18.81 39.74
N TRP A 24 8.95 18.11 38.85
CA TRP A 24 8.74 16.67 38.96
C TRP A 24 10.05 15.88 38.80
N MET A 25 10.92 16.32 37.88
CA MET A 25 12.21 15.69 37.66
C MET A 25 13.16 15.88 38.85
N ASP A 26 13.22 17.07 39.44
CA ASP A 26 14.05 17.39 40.61
C ASP A 26 13.58 16.65 41.86
N THR A 27 12.26 16.57 42.05
CA THR A 27 11.66 15.76 43.12
C THR A 27 12.01 14.29 42.96
N TYR A 28 11.94 13.77 41.72
CA TYR A 28 12.29 12.36 41.45
C TYR A 28 13.79 12.09 41.63
N GLU A 29 14.65 13.03 41.22
CA GLU A 29 16.09 12.96 41.40
C GLU A 29 16.47 12.89 42.88
N SER A 30 15.84 13.72 43.72
CA SER A 30 16.07 13.77 45.17
C SER A 30 15.66 12.49 45.91
N MET A 31 14.76 11.69 45.33
CA MET A 31 14.33 10.39 45.89
C MET A 31 15.24 9.21 45.49
N LEU A 32 16.26 9.46 44.67
CA LEU A 32 17.18 8.42 44.20
C LEU A 32 18.47 8.42 45.01
N GLU A 33 18.82 7.26 45.57
CA GLU A 33 20.07 7.08 46.32
C GLU A 33 21.21 6.54 45.44
N ASN A 34 20.89 5.99 44.27
CA ASN A 34 21.86 5.33 43.41
C ASN A 34 22.38 6.28 42.33
N GLU A 35 23.69 6.54 42.34
CA GLU A 35 24.40 7.42 41.40
C GLU A 35 24.11 7.11 39.93
N LYS A 36 24.10 5.82 39.53
CA LYS A 36 23.77 5.42 38.14
C LYS A 36 22.33 5.74 37.76
N LYS A 37 21.40 5.74 38.73
CA LYS A 37 20.00 6.11 38.48
C LYS A 37 19.86 7.62 38.37
N ILE A 38 20.56 8.38 39.22
CA ILE A 38 20.61 9.84 39.17
C ILE A 38 21.15 10.29 37.79
N GLU A 39 22.28 9.74 37.35
CA GLU A 39 22.88 10.09 36.05
C GLU A 39 21.91 9.84 34.89
N ARG A 40 21.17 8.72 34.91
CA ARG A 40 20.15 8.42 33.88
C ARG A 40 19.01 9.42 33.89
N VAL A 41 18.57 9.86 35.07
CA VAL A 41 17.50 10.86 35.23
C VAL A 41 17.96 12.22 34.75
N GLN A 42 19.18 12.63 35.10
CA GLN A 42 19.79 13.87 34.61
C GLN A 42 19.93 13.87 33.08
N LYS A 43 20.43 12.78 32.49
CA LYS A 43 20.51 12.64 31.02
C LYS A 43 19.14 12.75 30.36
N PHE A 44 18.12 12.12 30.94
CA PHE A 44 16.75 12.23 30.44
C PHE A 44 16.20 13.65 30.57
N LYS A 45 16.34 14.29 31.74
CA LYS A 45 15.94 15.68 31.98
C LYS A 45 16.58 16.62 30.95
N GLN A 46 17.90 16.51 30.78
CA GLN A 46 18.66 17.34 29.86
C GLN A 46 18.26 17.11 28.40
N TYR A 47 18.05 15.86 28.00
CA TYR A 47 17.58 15.54 26.64
C TYR A 47 16.23 16.18 26.34
N ILE A 48 15.29 16.09 27.29
CA ILE A 48 13.95 16.65 27.12
C ILE A 48 14.00 18.18 27.06
N LEU A 49 14.72 18.84 27.99
CA LEU A 49 14.85 20.30 27.99
C LEU A 49 15.53 20.84 26.72
N ASN A 50 16.61 20.18 26.26
CA ASN A 50 17.30 20.58 25.03
C ASN A 50 16.41 20.48 23.78
N ASN A 51 15.38 19.63 23.81
CA ASN A 51 14.47 19.42 22.70
C ASN A 51 13.05 19.94 23.01
N TRP A 52 12.86 20.74 24.06
CA TRP A 52 11.55 21.10 24.60
C TRP A 52 10.62 21.72 23.55
N SER A 53 11.15 22.61 22.72
CA SER A 53 10.40 23.25 21.63
C SER A 53 9.88 22.27 20.58
N ARG A 54 10.54 21.11 20.42
CA ARG A 54 10.24 20.10 19.39
C ARG A 54 9.43 18.91 19.92
N ILE A 55 9.33 18.76 21.23
CA ILE A 55 8.59 17.65 21.84
C ILE A 55 7.11 18.00 21.85
N GLN A 56 6.44 17.64 20.76
CA GLN A 56 5.00 17.84 20.56
C GLN A 56 4.41 16.62 19.89
N ASP A 57 3.14 16.33 20.17
CA ASP A 57 2.43 15.37 19.34
C ASP A 57 2.17 16.02 17.98
N TRP A 58 2.79 15.48 16.94
CA TRP A 58 2.65 15.95 15.56
C TRP A 58 1.18 16.01 15.12
N ARG A 59 0.31 15.18 15.72
CA ARG A 59 -1.14 15.18 15.45
C ARG A 59 -1.81 16.50 15.83
N ASN A 60 -1.23 17.27 16.74
CA ASN A 60 -1.74 18.58 17.14
C ASN A 60 -1.25 19.69 16.20
N GLU A 61 -0.22 19.44 15.39
CA GLU A 61 0.36 20.43 14.47
C GLU A 61 -0.13 20.27 13.03
N VAL A 62 -0.69 19.10 12.66
CA VAL A 62 -1.13 18.80 11.29
C VAL A 62 -2.65 18.96 11.17
N GLU A 63 -3.10 19.84 10.26
CA GLU A 63 -4.51 20.12 9.99
C GLU A 63 -5.27 18.87 9.53
N ASP A 64 -4.72 18.11 8.57
CA ASP A 64 -5.30 16.87 8.05
C ASP A 64 -4.71 15.64 8.75
N THR A 65 -5.08 15.43 10.02
CA THR A 65 -4.70 14.22 10.73
C THR A 65 -5.58 13.03 10.27
N PRO A 66 -4.99 11.93 9.75
CA PRO A 66 -5.77 10.77 9.33
C PRO A 66 -6.56 10.14 10.48
N ASP A 67 -7.75 9.62 10.21
CA ASP A 67 -8.53 8.85 11.18
C ASP A 67 -7.69 7.69 11.72
N ASN A 68 -7.62 7.56 13.06
CA ASN A 68 -6.78 6.58 13.76
C ASN A 68 -5.26 6.77 13.56
N ALA A 69 -4.79 8.01 13.34
CA ALA A 69 -3.38 8.35 13.33
C ALA A 69 -2.69 7.82 14.59
N ARG A 70 -1.68 6.96 14.44
CA ARG A 70 -0.87 6.43 15.55
C ARG A 70 0.22 7.42 15.94
N SER A 71 0.73 7.31 17.17
CA SER A 71 1.88 8.11 17.61
C SER A 71 3.12 7.64 16.83
N LEU A 72 4.16 8.47 16.79
CA LEU A 72 5.40 8.17 16.06
C LEU A 72 6.06 6.84 16.46
N GLY A 73 5.73 6.28 17.63
CA GLY A 73 6.16 4.94 18.05
C GLY A 73 5.73 3.80 17.12
N ALA A 74 4.76 4.02 16.22
CA ALA A 74 4.45 3.06 15.15
C ALA A 74 5.60 2.87 14.15
N MET A 75 6.54 3.82 14.04
CA MET A 75 7.68 3.71 13.13
C MET A 75 8.61 2.53 13.47
N GLU A 76 8.77 2.19 14.75
CA GLU A 76 9.63 1.07 15.16
C GLU A 76 9.13 -0.27 14.59
N SER A 77 7.81 -0.47 14.59
CA SER A 77 7.20 -1.67 14.00
C SER A 77 7.40 -1.73 12.47
N HIS A 78 7.33 -0.58 11.79
CA HIS A 78 7.57 -0.50 10.35
C HIS A 78 9.04 -0.75 9.99
N GLN A 79 9.98 -0.19 10.76
CA GLN A 79 11.41 -0.45 10.60
C GLN A 79 11.74 -1.95 10.75
N ARG A 80 11.04 -2.66 11.64
CA ARG A 80 11.22 -4.10 11.84
C ARG A 80 11.00 -4.91 10.55
N HIS A 81 10.01 -4.55 9.74
CA HIS A 81 9.75 -5.25 8.47
C HIS A 81 10.90 -5.13 7.46
N VAL A 82 11.58 -3.99 7.45
CA VAL A 82 12.76 -3.74 6.61
C VAL A 82 13.98 -4.47 7.17
N THR A 83 14.27 -4.28 8.46
CA THR A 83 15.47 -4.86 9.10
C THR A 83 15.44 -6.39 9.06
N PHE A 84 14.29 -7.02 9.27
CA PHE A 84 14.15 -8.48 9.15
C PHE A 84 14.37 -9.00 7.73
N ARG A 85 14.09 -8.19 6.72
CA ARG A 85 14.39 -8.56 5.34
C ARG A 85 15.87 -8.45 5.03
N MET A 86 16.57 -7.47 5.60
CA MET A 86 17.92 -7.10 5.18
C MET A 86 19.01 -7.72 6.05
N LYS A 87 18.79 -7.82 7.37
CA LYS A 87 19.80 -8.29 8.34
C LYS A 87 20.02 -9.81 8.22
N LYS A 88 21.26 -10.26 8.50
CA LYS A 88 21.67 -11.69 8.58
C LYS A 88 21.40 -12.50 7.29
N ARG A 89 21.61 -11.89 6.12
CA ARG A 89 21.43 -12.57 4.81
C ARG A 89 22.73 -12.83 4.04
N GLY A 90 23.89 -12.45 4.59
CA GLY A 90 25.18 -12.59 3.89
C GLY A 90 25.31 -11.72 2.63
N MET A 91 24.36 -10.79 2.42
CA MET A 91 24.36 -9.84 1.30
C MET A 91 24.79 -8.46 1.81
N HIS A 92 25.59 -7.79 1.00
CA HIS A 92 25.85 -6.35 1.12
C HIS A 92 24.83 -5.63 0.24
N TRP A 93 24.25 -4.55 0.75
CA TRP A 93 23.30 -3.72 0.02
C TRP A 93 24.03 -2.44 -0.39
N SER A 94 24.00 -2.11 -1.68
CA SER A 94 24.31 -0.74 -2.11
C SER A 94 23.20 0.21 -1.64
N ASP A 95 23.47 1.50 -1.62
CA ASP A 95 22.47 2.51 -1.23
C ASP A 95 21.21 2.42 -2.11
N ASP A 96 21.38 2.34 -3.43
CA ASP A 96 20.27 2.15 -4.39
C ASP A 96 19.51 0.83 -4.15
N GLY A 97 20.23 -0.24 -3.84
CA GLY A 97 19.66 -1.56 -3.59
C GLY A 97 18.87 -1.60 -2.28
N ALA A 98 19.38 -0.93 -1.25
CA ALA A 98 18.71 -0.75 0.03
C ALA A 98 17.43 0.07 -0.13
N GLU A 99 17.50 1.22 -0.81
CA GLU A 99 16.34 2.08 -1.06
C GLU A 99 15.27 1.33 -1.86
N SER A 100 15.66 0.62 -2.91
CA SER A 100 14.75 -0.19 -3.72
C SER A 100 14.06 -1.27 -2.89
N MET A 101 14.81 -1.95 -2.01
CA MET A 101 14.26 -2.98 -1.12
C MET A 101 13.26 -2.40 -0.12
N VAL A 102 13.56 -1.22 0.44
CA VAL A 102 12.64 -0.49 1.33
C VAL A 102 11.35 -0.14 0.59
N LYS A 103 11.44 0.41 -0.64
CA LYS A 103 10.26 0.73 -1.46
C LYS A 103 9.40 -0.49 -1.76
N VAL A 104 10.01 -1.63 -2.08
CA VAL A 104 9.28 -2.89 -2.28
C VAL A 104 8.55 -3.31 -1.00
N LYS A 105 9.25 -3.31 0.16
CA LYS A 105 8.62 -3.65 1.44
C LYS A 105 7.48 -2.70 1.81
N GLN A 106 7.67 -1.40 1.62
CA GLN A 106 6.63 -0.40 1.84
C GLN A 106 5.41 -0.67 0.95
N GLY A 107 5.63 -0.93 -0.34
CA GLY A 107 4.54 -1.25 -1.27
C GLY A 107 3.80 -2.53 -0.91
N MET A 108 4.49 -3.55 -0.36
CA MET A 108 3.85 -4.77 0.11
C MET A 108 2.94 -4.50 1.31
N ILE A 109 3.44 -3.75 2.30
CA ILE A 109 2.69 -3.42 3.53
C ILE A 109 1.48 -2.55 3.22
N ASN A 110 1.65 -1.56 2.34
CA ASN A 110 0.58 -0.64 1.93
C ASN A 110 -0.38 -1.25 0.89
N GLY A 111 -0.13 -2.46 0.39
CA GLY A 111 -0.92 -3.07 -0.68
C GLY A 111 -0.79 -2.38 -2.05
N THR A 112 0.09 -1.39 -2.19
CA THR A 112 0.25 -0.58 -3.41
C THR A 112 1.23 -1.19 -4.43
N LEU A 113 2.03 -2.18 -4.04
CA LEU A 113 3.07 -2.76 -4.88
C LEU A 113 2.53 -3.26 -6.22
N ARG A 114 1.40 -3.96 -6.21
CA ARG A 114 0.78 -4.50 -7.44
C ARG A 114 0.39 -3.39 -8.41
N GLY A 115 -0.21 -2.30 -7.90
CA GLY A 115 -0.61 -1.15 -8.71
C GLY A 115 0.59 -0.49 -9.38
N VAL A 116 1.65 -0.24 -8.61
CA VAL A 116 2.91 0.33 -9.12
C VAL A 116 3.55 -0.59 -10.16
N TYR A 117 3.69 -1.87 -9.84
CA TYR A 117 4.28 -2.87 -10.73
C TYR A 117 3.55 -2.94 -12.08
N LEU A 118 2.22 -3.04 -12.06
CA LEU A 118 1.40 -3.09 -13.27
C LEU A 118 1.43 -1.78 -14.07
N LYS A 119 1.52 -0.62 -13.40
CA LYS A 119 1.65 0.69 -14.07
C LYS A 119 2.94 0.80 -14.88
N HIS A 120 4.03 0.25 -14.35
CA HIS A 120 5.32 0.24 -15.03
C HIS A 120 5.47 -0.91 -16.04
N GLN A 121 4.61 -1.92 -15.97
CA GLN A 121 4.59 -3.03 -16.93
C GLN A 121 3.99 -2.57 -18.28
N ARG A 122 4.81 -1.90 -19.09
CA ARG A 122 4.46 -1.57 -20.47
C ARG A 122 4.71 -2.78 -21.37
N ARG A 123 3.66 -3.27 -22.03
CA ARG A 123 3.82 -4.21 -23.15
C ARG A 123 4.67 -3.55 -24.23
N SER A 124 5.52 -4.33 -24.91
CA SER A 124 6.25 -3.82 -26.07
C SER A 124 5.28 -3.30 -27.14
N ALA A 125 5.72 -2.35 -27.98
CA ALA A 125 4.87 -1.80 -29.04
C ALA A 125 4.28 -2.89 -29.94
N ARG A 126 5.04 -3.96 -30.20
CA ARG A 126 4.61 -5.14 -30.97
C ARG A 126 3.47 -5.88 -30.29
N GLU A 127 3.59 -6.15 -29.00
CA GLU A 127 2.56 -6.88 -28.25
C GLU A 127 1.29 -6.04 -28.08
N GLN A 128 1.43 -4.72 -27.92
CA GLN A 128 0.28 -3.81 -27.93
C GLN A 128 -0.46 -3.83 -29.27
N ARG A 129 0.25 -3.89 -30.42
CA ARG A 129 -0.36 -4.01 -31.74
C ARG A 129 -1.14 -5.32 -31.90
N ARG A 130 -0.55 -6.45 -31.48
CA ARG A 130 -1.23 -7.76 -31.52
C ARG A 130 -2.53 -7.72 -30.73
N VAL A 131 -2.48 -7.24 -29.49
CA VAL A 131 -3.68 -7.14 -28.64
C VAL A 131 -4.75 -6.25 -29.29
N LYS A 132 -4.38 -5.09 -29.85
CA LYS A 132 -5.32 -4.22 -30.59
C LYS A 132 -5.93 -4.95 -31.78
N GLN A 133 -5.16 -5.74 -32.52
CA GLN A 133 -5.65 -6.53 -33.64
C GLN A 133 -6.64 -7.60 -33.14
N THR A 134 -6.33 -8.33 -32.07
CA THR A 134 -7.23 -9.36 -31.51
C THR A 134 -8.54 -8.76 -31.01
N VAL A 135 -8.48 -7.61 -30.32
CA VAL A 135 -9.68 -6.88 -29.83
C VAL A 135 -10.52 -6.38 -31.00
N ARG A 136 -9.89 -5.86 -32.07
CA ARG A 136 -10.60 -5.47 -33.30
C ARG A 136 -11.29 -6.68 -33.93
N MET A 137 -10.58 -7.80 -34.09
CA MET A 137 -11.14 -9.03 -34.65
C MET A 137 -12.32 -9.55 -33.84
N SER A 138 -12.23 -9.57 -32.51
CA SER A 138 -13.35 -10.01 -31.67
C SER A 138 -14.55 -9.07 -31.74
N ALA A 139 -14.34 -7.76 -31.90
CA ALA A 139 -15.42 -6.80 -32.13
C ALA A 139 -16.14 -7.09 -33.45
N TYR A 140 -15.42 -7.38 -34.54
CA TYR A 140 -16.03 -7.78 -35.81
C TYR A 140 -16.81 -9.09 -35.70
N LEU A 141 -16.28 -10.10 -35.01
CA LEU A 141 -16.96 -11.38 -34.82
C LEU A 141 -18.23 -11.28 -33.96
N LYS A 142 -18.34 -10.26 -33.10
CA LYS A 142 -19.53 -9.98 -32.29
C LYS A 142 -20.59 -9.15 -33.01
N GLN A 143 -20.28 -8.57 -34.17
CA GLN A 143 -21.28 -7.84 -34.95
C GLN A 143 -22.31 -8.83 -35.51
N SER A 144 -23.59 -8.53 -35.31
CA SER A 144 -24.67 -9.30 -35.91
C SER A 144 -24.53 -9.25 -37.43
N THR A 145 -24.30 -10.41 -38.04
CA THR A 145 -24.15 -10.54 -39.50
C THR A 145 -25.45 -10.11 -40.17
N ARG A 146 -25.45 -8.94 -40.82
CA ARG A 146 -26.58 -8.54 -41.67
C ARG A 146 -26.55 -9.43 -42.92
N PRO A 147 -27.68 -10.05 -43.32
CA PRO A 147 -27.73 -10.77 -44.58
C PRO A 147 -27.40 -9.79 -45.72
N ALA A 148 -26.43 -10.15 -46.57
CA ALA A 148 -26.09 -9.32 -47.72
C ALA A 148 -27.30 -9.26 -48.68
N ILE A 149 -27.57 -8.07 -49.25
CA ILE A 149 -28.72 -7.79 -50.14
C ILE A 149 -28.77 -8.74 -51.35
N GLY A 150 -27.65 -9.40 -51.69
CA GLY A 150 -27.57 -10.40 -52.76
C GLY A 150 -27.89 -11.84 -52.38
N VAL A 151 -28.09 -12.17 -51.09
CA VAL A 151 -28.58 -13.50 -50.70
C VAL A 151 -30.08 -13.52 -50.96
N LYS A 152 -30.46 -13.82 -52.20
CA LYS A 152 -31.84 -14.21 -52.50
C LYS A 152 -32.15 -15.41 -51.61
N GLN A 153 -33.08 -15.25 -50.66
CA GLN A 153 -33.65 -16.39 -49.93
C GLN A 153 -34.45 -17.22 -50.93
N GLY A 154 -33.74 -18.00 -51.73
CA GLY A 154 -34.32 -18.93 -52.68
C GLY A 154 -34.63 -20.23 -51.97
N SER A 155 -35.91 -20.56 -51.84
CA SER A 155 -36.30 -21.92 -51.46
C SER A 155 -36.35 -22.79 -52.71
N ILE A 156 -35.70 -23.95 -52.68
CA ILE A 156 -35.91 -24.97 -53.72
C ILE A 156 -37.35 -25.49 -53.54
N SER A 157 -38.23 -25.25 -54.51
CA SER A 157 -39.59 -25.80 -54.51
C SER A 157 -39.51 -27.32 -54.65
N LEU A 158 -40.05 -28.06 -53.68
CA LEU A 158 -40.14 -29.51 -53.77
C LEU A 158 -41.41 -29.90 -54.51
N TYR A 159 -41.26 -30.49 -55.69
CA TYR A 159 -42.33 -31.21 -56.39
C TYR A 159 -42.23 -32.73 -56.18
N THR A 160 -41.44 -33.17 -55.19
CA THR A 160 -41.20 -34.58 -54.87
C THR A 160 -41.38 -34.84 -53.38
N SER A 161 -41.58 -36.11 -53.01
CA SER A 161 -41.79 -36.52 -51.61
C SER A 161 -40.64 -36.11 -50.69
N HIS A 162 -40.96 -35.74 -49.44
CA HIS A 162 -39.99 -35.27 -48.45
C HIS A 162 -38.92 -36.31 -48.05
N SER A 163 -39.18 -37.59 -48.30
CA SER A 163 -38.23 -38.69 -48.10
C SER A 163 -37.21 -38.85 -49.22
N SER A 164 -37.41 -38.17 -50.37
CA SER A 164 -36.49 -38.21 -51.51
C SER A 164 -35.17 -37.50 -51.21
N ALA A 165 -34.15 -37.73 -52.04
CA ALA A 165 -32.88 -37.03 -51.94
C ALA A 165 -33.06 -35.50 -52.02
N GLY A 166 -33.96 -35.02 -52.87
CA GLY A 166 -34.32 -33.60 -52.94
C GLY A 166 -34.97 -33.10 -51.66
N GLY A 167 -35.85 -33.90 -51.06
CA GLY A 167 -36.49 -33.61 -49.78
C GLY A 167 -35.52 -33.46 -48.61
N LYS A 168 -34.50 -34.33 -48.54
CA LYS A 168 -33.43 -34.27 -47.54
C LYS A 168 -32.52 -33.06 -47.75
N LEU A 169 -32.16 -32.75 -48.99
CA LEU A 169 -31.33 -31.57 -49.33
C LEU A 169 -31.99 -30.27 -48.87
N ARG A 170 -33.30 -30.09 -49.08
CA ARG A 170 -34.01 -28.88 -48.61
C ARG A 170 -33.91 -28.66 -47.10
N LYS A 171 -33.83 -29.72 -46.27
CA LYS A 171 -33.68 -29.58 -44.81
C LYS A 171 -32.33 -28.98 -44.40
N ILE A 172 -31.30 -29.12 -45.22
CA ILE A 172 -29.95 -28.62 -44.93
C ILE A 172 -29.86 -27.11 -45.15
N PHE A 173 -30.65 -26.58 -46.08
CA PHE A 173 -30.69 -25.15 -46.45
C PHE A 173 -31.73 -24.32 -45.67
N ARG A 174 -32.33 -24.88 -44.61
CA ARG A 174 -33.34 -24.20 -43.77
C ARG A 174 -32.75 -23.72 -42.46
#